data_AF-A0A094C4I6-F1
#
_entry.id   AF-A0A094C4I6-F1
#
_cell.length_a   1.000
_cell.length_b   1.000
_cell.length_c   1.000
_cell.angle_alpha   90.00
_cell.angle_beta   90.00
_cell.angle_gamma   90.00
#
_symmetry.space_group_name_H-M   'P 1'
#
loop_
_entity.id
_entity.type
_entity.pdbx_description
1 polymer ?
#
loop_
_entity_poly.entity_id
_entity_poly.type
_entity_poly.pdbx_seq_one_letter_code
_entity_poly.pdbx_strand_id
1 'polypeptide(L)'
;MSNDPGYKILKGTPPPREMIEAAKAEISADNLQKIQNSTSNLGFEALGWGADCDRLLHYGLDLDGDQYLNSLLSGPYKKARTQTSGVVVWMENPTQLQRLRAGRNCVFIYRTVEEELGPQNGLFRIVEGSHRMSTEQVLKEKAKDISLLPGQAIIMDGELVIEYPKEGGSRLGLLKSMYKSIPKT
;
A
#
# COMPACT_ATOMS: atom_id res chain seq x y z
N MET A 1 11.69 21.19 -13.67
CA MET A 1 12.07 20.06 -12.80
C MET A 1 10.80 19.27 -12.56
N SER A 2 10.74 18.01 -13.01
CA SER A 2 9.62 17.13 -12.67
C SER A 2 9.69 16.87 -11.16
N ASN A 3 8.69 17.36 -10.41
CA ASN A 3 8.58 17.06 -8.98
C ASN A 3 8.20 15.58 -8.88
N ASP A 4 9.18 14.72 -8.64
CA ASP A 4 8.97 13.31 -8.32
C ASP A 4 8.08 13.22 -7.08
N PRO A 5 6.83 12.74 -7.19
CA PRO A 5 5.92 12.68 -6.06
C PRO A 5 6.31 11.55 -5.08
N GLY A 6 7.23 10.66 -5.46
CA GLY A 6 7.65 9.49 -4.67
C GLY A 6 6.73 8.28 -4.80
N TYR A 7 5.71 8.34 -5.66
CA TYR A 7 4.84 7.21 -5.96
C TYR A 7 4.36 7.21 -7.43
N LYS A 8 3.84 6.07 -7.86
CA LYS A 8 3.21 5.88 -9.17
C LYS A 8 1.96 5.01 -9.01
N ILE A 9 0.84 5.44 -9.57
CA ILE A 9 -0.35 4.59 -9.72
C ILE A 9 -0.24 3.83 -11.04
N LEU A 10 -0.23 2.50 -10.95
CA LEU A 10 -0.35 1.61 -12.09
C LEU A 10 -1.81 1.37 -12.42
N LYS A 11 -2.12 1.40 -13.72
CA LYS A 11 -3.40 1.01 -14.26
C LYS A 11 -3.28 -0.40 -14.80
N GLY A 12 -4.11 -1.29 -14.30
CA GLY A 12 -4.24 -2.65 -14.80
C GLY A 12 -5.67 -2.99 -15.15
N THR A 13 -5.90 -4.27 -15.42
CA THR A 13 -7.23 -4.83 -15.64
C THR A 13 -7.90 -5.15 -14.30
N PRO A 14 -9.17 -4.76 -14.10
CA PRO A 14 -9.95 -5.21 -12.95
C PRO A 14 -9.98 -6.75 -12.89
N PRO A 15 -9.73 -7.36 -11.72
CA PRO A 15 -9.71 -8.81 -11.58
C PRO A 15 -11.13 -9.40 -11.71
N PRO A 16 -11.28 -10.61 -12.26
CA PRO A 16 -12.57 -11.29 -12.30
C PRO A 16 -13.00 -11.70 -10.90
N ARG A 17 -14.32 -11.74 -10.67
CA ARG A 17 -14.90 -12.03 -9.35
C ARG A 17 -14.37 -13.32 -8.74
N GLU A 18 -14.24 -14.39 -9.53
CA GLU A 18 -13.72 -15.67 -9.05
C GLU A 18 -12.33 -15.57 -8.40
N MET A 19 -11.46 -14.68 -8.89
CA MET A 19 -10.12 -14.47 -8.33
C MET A 19 -10.19 -13.68 -7.03
N ILE A 20 -11.12 -12.73 -6.94
CA ILE A 20 -11.39 -11.96 -5.72
C ILE A 20 -11.91 -12.90 -4.63
N GLU A 21 -12.88 -13.75 -4.93
CA GLU A 21 -13.45 -14.70 -3.97
C GLU A 21 -12.41 -15.73 -3.51
N ALA A 22 -11.56 -16.21 -4.41
CA ALA A 22 -10.46 -17.13 -4.07
C ALA A 22 -9.46 -16.49 -3.09
N ALA A 23 -9.01 -15.26 -3.36
CA ALA A 23 -8.13 -14.53 -2.45
C ALA A 23 -8.81 -14.24 -1.09
N LYS A 24 -10.12 -13.93 -1.09
CA LYS A 24 -10.89 -13.75 0.14
C LYS A 24 -11.03 -15.03 0.96
N ALA A 25 -11.15 -16.20 0.31
CA ALA A 25 -11.23 -17.48 1.00
C ALA A 25 -9.94 -17.84 1.75
N GLU A 26 -8.78 -17.34 1.31
CA GLU A 26 -7.51 -17.48 2.04
C GLU A 26 -7.47 -16.61 3.32
N ILE A 27 -8.32 -15.59 3.39
CA ILE A 27 -8.45 -14.72 4.55
C ILE A 27 -9.49 -15.33 5.50
N SER A 28 -9.08 -15.66 6.71
CA SER A 28 -10.02 -16.18 7.72
C SER A 28 -11.18 -15.20 7.97
N ALA A 29 -12.41 -15.65 7.67
CA ALA A 29 -13.65 -14.87 7.87
C ALA A 29 -13.84 -14.47 9.35
N ASP A 30 -13.43 -15.34 10.28
CA ASP A 30 -13.49 -15.06 11.72
C ASP A 30 -12.55 -13.93 12.14
N ASN A 31 -11.41 -13.78 11.47
CA ASN A 31 -10.49 -12.67 11.71
C ASN A 31 -11.05 -11.38 11.13
N LEU A 32 -11.66 -11.42 9.95
CA LEU A 32 -12.27 -10.26 9.31
C LEU A 32 -13.38 -9.64 10.17
N GLN A 33 -14.32 -10.47 10.67
CA GLN A 33 -15.44 -9.96 11.45
C GLN A 33 -15.03 -9.37 12.81
N LYS A 34 -13.97 -9.90 13.43
CA LYS A 34 -13.38 -9.35 14.67
C LYS A 34 -12.70 -8.00 14.41
N ILE A 35 -11.98 -7.89 13.31
CA ILE A 35 -11.23 -6.68 12.94
C ILE A 35 -12.17 -5.54 12.53
N GLN A 36 -13.25 -5.84 11.82
CA GLN A 36 -14.20 -4.81 11.37
C GLN A 36 -14.90 -4.04 12.51
N ASN A 37 -14.95 -4.61 13.72
CA ASN A 37 -15.56 -3.98 14.90
C ASN A 37 -14.52 -3.44 15.90
N SER A 38 -13.25 -3.34 15.50
CA SER A 38 -12.14 -2.98 16.38
C SER A 38 -11.47 -1.68 15.90
N THR A 39 -10.71 -1.05 16.79
CA THR A 39 -9.83 0.09 16.45
C THR A 39 -8.37 -0.35 16.45
N SER A 40 -7.52 0.38 15.72
CA SER A 40 -6.07 0.15 15.71
C SER A 40 -5.33 1.41 16.16
N ASN A 41 -4.22 1.24 16.88
CA ASN A 41 -3.28 2.33 17.15
C ASN A 41 -2.24 2.49 16.03
N LEU A 42 -2.26 1.62 15.02
CA LEU A 42 -1.34 1.60 13.88
C LEU A 42 -1.99 2.08 12.57
N GLY A 43 -3.32 2.24 12.54
CA GLY A 43 -4.08 2.58 11.33
C GLY A 43 -4.47 1.39 10.46
N PHE A 44 -3.96 0.21 10.75
CA PHE A 44 -4.28 -1.00 10.01
C PHE A 44 -4.06 -2.27 10.82
N GLU A 45 -4.56 -3.40 10.29
CA GLU A 45 -4.22 -4.76 10.70
C GLU A 45 -3.81 -5.58 9.47
N ALA A 46 -2.79 -6.42 9.63
CA ALA A 46 -2.33 -7.33 8.59
C ALA A 46 -2.94 -8.72 8.79
N LEU A 47 -3.45 -9.29 7.71
CA LEU A 47 -4.05 -10.61 7.62
C LEU A 47 -3.17 -11.54 6.79
N GLY A 48 -3.54 -12.82 6.78
CA GLY A 48 -2.83 -13.87 6.05
C GLY A 48 -2.63 -13.55 4.57
N TRP A 49 -1.63 -14.19 3.98
CA TRP A 49 -1.26 -14.08 2.57
C TRP A 49 -1.07 -15.47 1.99
N GLY A 50 -1.85 -15.82 0.97
CA GLY A 50 -1.72 -17.07 0.24
C GLY A 50 -1.41 -16.88 -1.24
N ALA A 51 -1.53 -17.97 -2.00
CA ALA A 51 -1.20 -18.01 -3.41
C ALA A 51 -2.22 -17.25 -4.26
N ASP A 52 -3.50 -17.26 -3.88
CA ASP A 52 -4.54 -16.50 -4.57
C ASP A 52 -4.41 -15.00 -4.32
N CYS A 53 -3.99 -14.59 -3.13
CA CYS A 53 -3.61 -13.20 -2.83
C CYS A 53 -2.43 -12.74 -3.71
N ASP A 54 -1.38 -13.55 -3.86
CA ASP A 54 -0.24 -13.22 -4.73
C ASP A 54 -0.67 -13.17 -6.20
N ARG A 55 -1.48 -14.13 -6.67
CA ARG A 55 -2.05 -14.11 -8.02
C ARG A 55 -2.88 -12.85 -8.28
N LEU A 56 -3.73 -12.47 -7.32
CA LEU A 56 -4.57 -11.27 -7.42
C LEU A 56 -3.75 -9.98 -7.45
N LEU A 57 -2.66 -9.90 -6.67
CA LEU A 57 -1.76 -8.73 -6.68
C LEU A 57 -1.22 -8.46 -8.09
N HIS A 58 -0.78 -9.50 -8.80
CA HIS A 58 -0.14 -9.38 -10.11
C HIS A 58 -1.13 -9.29 -11.28
N TYR A 59 -2.41 -9.67 -11.09
CA TYR A 59 -3.36 -9.76 -12.18
C TYR A 59 -3.53 -8.44 -12.95
N GLY A 60 -3.26 -8.47 -14.26
CA GLY A 60 -3.40 -7.30 -15.12
C GLY A 60 -2.40 -6.16 -14.86
N LEU A 61 -1.36 -6.38 -14.04
CA LEU A 61 -0.30 -5.41 -13.78
C LEU A 61 1.05 -5.93 -14.28
N ASP A 62 1.77 -5.11 -15.03
CA ASP A 62 3.16 -5.41 -15.42
C ASP A 62 4.14 -4.88 -14.36
N LEU A 63 4.23 -5.58 -13.21
CA LEU A 63 5.18 -5.22 -12.16
C LEU A 63 6.64 -5.51 -12.55
N ASP A 64 6.85 -6.51 -13.40
CA ASP A 64 8.19 -6.94 -13.83
C ASP A 64 8.85 -5.93 -14.78
N GLY A 65 8.05 -5.42 -15.73
CA GLY A 65 8.48 -4.43 -16.72
C GLY A 65 8.43 -2.98 -16.23
N ASP A 66 7.85 -2.71 -15.04
CA ASP A 66 7.68 -1.34 -14.58
C ASP A 66 9.01 -0.65 -14.24
N GLN A 67 9.36 0.37 -15.04
CA GLN A 67 10.61 1.11 -14.88
C GLN A 67 10.71 1.89 -13.58
N TYR A 68 9.58 2.36 -13.01
CA TYR A 68 9.58 3.12 -11.77
C TYR A 68 9.81 2.20 -10.56
N LEU A 69 9.17 1.04 -10.55
CA LEU A 69 9.44 0.01 -9.54
C LEU A 69 10.89 -0.46 -9.60
N ASN A 70 11.38 -0.77 -10.80
CA ASN A 70 12.75 -1.26 -10.99
C ASN A 70 13.79 -0.22 -10.59
N SER A 71 13.53 1.08 -10.79
CA SER A 71 14.43 2.15 -10.35
C SER A 71 14.46 2.27 -8.81
N LEU A 72 13.31 2.23 -8.15
CA LEU A 72 13.25 2.25 -6.68
C LEU A 72 13.95 1.04 -6.04
N LEU A 73 13.82 -0.14 -6.64
CA LEU A 73 14.45 -1.38 -6.16
C LEU A 73 15.94 -1.50 -6.53
N SER A 74 16.42 -0.62 -7.43
CA SER A 74 17.74 -0.72 -8.06
C SER A 74 17.96 -2.07 -8.76
N GLY A 75 16.92 -2.59 -9.41
CA GLY A 75 16.94 -3.89 -10.07
C GLY A 75 15.55 -4.44 -10.37
N PRO A 76 15.47 -5.62 -11.03
CA PRO A 76 14.19 -6.22 -11.39
C PRO A 76 13.35 -6.62 -10.17
N TYR A 77 12.04 -6.35 -10.22
CA TYR A 77 11.08 -6.75 -9.19
C TYR A 77 11.21 -8.22 -8.74
N LYS A 78 11.32 -9.18 -9.67
CA LYS A 78 11.48 -10.62 -9.33
C LYS A 78 12.72 -10.95 -8.49
N LYS A 79 13.74 -10.10 -8.52
CA LYS A 79 14.98 -10.29 -7.77
C LYS A 79 14.97 -9.55 -6.43
N ALA A 80 13.98 -8.70 -6.20
CA ALA A 80 13.88 -7.95 -4.96
C ALA A 80 13.51 -8.87 -3.80
N ARG A 81 14.11 -8.61 -2.64
CA ARG A 81 13.81 -9.34 -1.42
C ARG A 81 12.53 -8.80 -0.82
N THR A 82 11.47 -9.61 -0.82
CA THR A 82 10.23 -9.33 -0.10
C THR A 82 10.55 -9.14 1.39
N GLN A 83 10.04 -8.06 1.97
CA GLN A 83 10.06 -7.80 3.41
C GLN A 83 8.75 -8.26 4.04
N THR A 84 7.62 -7.84 3.49
CA THR A 84 6.30 -8.27 3.96
C THR A 84 5.34 -8.50 2.81
N SER A 85 4.36 -9.36 3.04
CA SER A 85 3.20 -9.54 2.16
C SER A 85 2.00 -9.86 3.06
N GLY A 86 0.88 -9.22 2.81
CA GLY A 86 -0.29 -9.34 3.67
C GLY A 86 -1.50 -8.71 3.03
N VAL A 87 -2.67 -9.22 3.39
CA VAL A 87 -3.91 -8.47 3.19
C VAL A 87 -4.02 -7.45 4.31
N VAL A 88 -4.37 -6.22 4.00
CA VAL A 88 -4.46 -5.12 4.96
C VAL A 88 -5.91 -4.68 5.08
N VAL A 89 -6.36 -4.54 6.32
CA VAL A 89 -7.59 -3.81 6.66
C VAL A 89 -7.18 -2.50 7.29
N TRP A 90 -7.62 -1.37 6.75
CA TRP A 90 -7.37 -0.07 7.36
C TRP A 90 -8.42 0.22 8.43
N MET A 91 -7.98 0.28 9.67
CA MET A 91 -8.90 0.32 10.81
C MET A 91 -9.15 1.75 11.28
N GLU A 92 -10.27 1.94 11.98
CA GLU A 92 -10.54 3.21 12.65
C GLU A 92 -9.49 3.43 13.74
N ASN A 93 -9.02 4.67 13.85
CA ASN A 93 -8.06 5.08 14.86
C ASN A 93 -8.80 5.81 15.99
N PRO A 94 -8.51 5.49 17.27
CA PRO A 94 -9.13 6.18 18.40
C PRO A 94 -8.76 7.68 18.42
N THR A 95 -7.58 8.01 17.89
CA THR A 95 -7.07 9.38 17.77
C THR A 95 -6.44 9.59 16.39
N GLN A 96 -6.25 10.85 16.00
CA GLN A 96 -5.50 11.16 14.78
C GLN A 96 -4.04 10.74 14.96
N LEU A 97 -3.59 9.78 14.15
CA LEU A 97 -2.21 9.33 14.18
C LEU A 97 -1.26 10.42 13.68
N GLN A 98 -0.06 10.44 14.25
CA GLN A 98 1.01 11.30 13.77
C GLN A 98 1.44 10.88 12.36
N ARG A 99 1.92 11.84 11.58
CA ARG A 99 2.57 11.55 10.30
C ARG A 99 3.83 10.72 10.50
N LEU A 100 4.01 9.70 9.68
CA LEU A 100 5.19 8.83 9.73
C LEU A 100 5.68 8.47 8.32
N ARG A 101 6.97 8.16 8.19
CA ARG A 101 7.48 7.54 6.95
C ARG A 101 6.95 6.12 6.84
N ALA A 102 6.43 5.73 5.68
CA ALA A 102 5.78 4.43 5.49
C ALA A 102 6.69 3.23 5.83
N GLY A 103 7.97 3.31 5.48
CA GLY A 103 8.98 2.31 5.85
C GLY A 103 10.35 2.61 5.27
N ARG A 104 11.37 2.68 6.14
CA ARG A 104 12.73 3.00 5.71
C ARG A 104 13.32 1.94 4.79
N ASN A 105 14.03 2.37 3.74
CA ASN A 105 14.65 1.47 2.75
C ASN A 105 13.70 0.44 2.13
N CYS A 106 12.42 0.78 2.02
CA CYS A 106 11.40 -0.11 1.48
C CYS A 106 10.75 0.49 0.22
N VAL A 107 10.18 -0.39 -0.59
CA VAL A 107 9.22 -0.04 -1.64
C VAL A 107 7.93 -0.78 -1.33
N PHE A 108 6.82 -0.07 -1.39
CA PHE A 108 5.50 -0.62 -1.11
C PHE A 108 4.68 -0.72 -2.39
N ILE A 109 3.91 -1.79 -2.51
CA ILE A 109 2.87 -1.97 -3.50
C ILE A 109 1.57 -2.20 -2.74
N TYR A 110 0.60 -1.30 -2.93
CA TYR A 110 -0.76 -1.50 -2.44
C TYR A 110 -1.72 -1.66 -3.61
N ARG A 111 -2.62 -2.63 -3.53
CA ARG A 111 -3.66 -2.86 -4.53
C ARG A 111 -5.00 -3.04 -3.82
N THR A 112 -6.07 -2.50 -4.36
CA THR A 112 -7.41 -2.85 -3.86
C THR A 112 -7.80 -4.28 -4.25
N VAL A 113 -8.57 -4.95 -3.39
CA VAL A 113 -9.08 -6.30 -3.64
C VAL A 113 -10.32 -6.29 -4.54
N GLU A 114 -11.28 -5.39 -4.31
CA GLU A 114 -12.59 -5.43 -4.99
C GLU A 114 -13.17 -4.05 -5.30
N GLU A 115 -13.22 -3.16 -4.31
CA GLU A 115 -13.87 -1.86 -4.42
C GLU A 115 -12.85 -0.72 -4.45
N GLU A 116 -13.29 0.53 -4.60
CA GLU A 116 -12.38 1.66 -4.45
C GLU A 116 -11.78 1.69 -3.04
N LEU A 117 -10.48 1.91 -2.96
CA LEU A 117 -9.72 2.10 -1.73
C LEU A 117 -9.22 3.55 -1.66
N GLY A 118 -9.60 4.30 -0.64
CA GLY A 118 -9.32 5.73 -0.48
C GLY A 118 -9.42 6.20 0.97
N PRO A 119 -9.20 7.48 1.28
CA PRO A 119 -9.17 7.96 2.67
C PRO A 119 -10.49 7.78 3.41
N GLN A 120 -11.61 7.82 2.69
CA GLN A 120 -12.96 7.56 3.22
C GLN A 120 -13.14 6.13 3.74
N ASN A 121 -12.23 5.21 3.41
CA ASN A 121 -12.24 3.84 3.90
C ASN A 121 -10.86 3.43 4.46
N GLY A 122 -10.13 4.40 4.99
CA GLY A 122 -8.96 4.18 5.84
C GLY A 122 -7.62 4.24 5.13
N LEU A 123 -7.56 4.29 3.78
CA LEU A 123 -6.28 4.42 3.08
C LEU A 123 -5.59 5.72 3.49
N PHE A 124 -4.29 5.64 3.75
CA PHE A 124 -3.51 6.81 4.13
C PHE A 124 -3.46 7.88 3.01
N ARG A 125 -3.28 9.13 3.42
CA ARG A 125 -2.90 10.24 2.55
C ARG A 125 -1.38 10.31 2.42
N ILE A 126 -0.89 10.93 1.34
CA ILE A 126 0.55 11.04 1.05
C ILE A 126 1.00 12.50 1.04
N VAL A 127 2.10 12.82 1.73
CA VAL A 127 2.80 14.09 1.53
C VAL A 127 3.77 13.91 0.35
N GLU A 128 3.38 14.38 -0.84
CA GLU A 128 4.16 14.17 -2.06
C GLU A 128 5.58 14.74 -1.97
N GLY A 129 6.58 14.02 -2.49
CA GLY A 129 7.98 14.45 -2.47
C GLY A 129 8.67 14.41 -1.10
N SER A 130 7.96 14.04 -0.03
CA SER A 130 8.49 13.99 1.35
C SER A 130 9.68 13.03 1.56
N HIS A 131 9.91 12.10 0.64
CA HIS A 131 11.11 11.26 0.60
C HIS A 131 12.42 12.06 0.40
N ARG A 132 12.33 13.34 -0.01
CA ARG A 132 13.48 14.26 -0.16
C ARG A 132 13.43 15.47 0.77
N MET A 133 12.42 15.55 1.63
CA MET A 133 12.18 16.71 2.50
C MET A 133 12.75 16.50 3.90
N SER A 134 13.13 17.61 4.55
CA SER A 134 13.36 17.65 5.99
C SER A 134 12.04 17.56 6.76
N THR A 135 12.11 17.24 8.05
CA THR A 135 10.94 17.18 8.94
C THR A 135 10.17 18.51 8.97
N GLU A 136 10.87 19.65 9.00
CA GLU A 136 10.25 20.98 9.05
C GLU A 136 9.52 21.33 7.76
N GLN A 137 10.00 20.84 6.61
CA GLN A 137 9.31 20.99 5.32
C GLN A 137 8.03 20.16 5.30
N VAL A 138 8.12 18.89 5.71
CA VAL A 138 6.95 17.97 5.78
C VAL A 138 5.82 18.52 6.65
N LEU A 139 6.15 19.17 7.77
CA LEU A 139 5.16 19.74 8.69
C LEU A 139 4.35 20.89 8.07
N LYS A 140 4.88 21.57 7.05
CA LYS A 140 4.21 22.69 6.36
C LYS A 140 3.38 22.23 5.16
N GLU A 141 3.65 21.03 4.65
CA GLU A 141 2.97 20.48 3.48
C GLU A 141 1.63 19.83 3.85
N LYS A 142 0.68 19.88 2.90
CA LYS A 142 -0.60 19.18 3.04
C LYS A 142 -0.47 17.76 2.48
N ALA A 143 -0.97 16.77 3.23
CA ALA A 143 -1.13 15.44 2.70
C ALA A 143 -2.25 15.43 1.64
N LYS A 144 -2.04 14.69 0.55
CA LYS A 144 -3.00 14.54 -0.54
C LYS A 144 -3.73 13.20 -0.43
N ASP A 145 -5.01 13.25 -0.76
CA ASP A 145 -5.85 12.07 -0.87
C ASP A 145 -5.42 11.23 -2.08
N ILE A 146 -5.42 9.91 -1.90
CA ILE A 146 -5.15 8.92 -2.94
C ILE A 146 -6.29 7.93 -2.95
N SER A 147 -6.85 7.67 -4.14
CA SER A 147 -7.82 6.60 -4.36
C SER A 147 -7.29 5.59 -5.37
N LEU A 148 -7.54 4.32 -5.12
CA LEU A 148 -7.25 3.20 -6.01
C LEU A 148 -8.55 2.55 -6.44
N LEU A 149 -8.83 2.59 -7.74
CA LEU A 149 -9.94 1.87 -8.34
C LEU A 149 -9.61 0.38 -8.51
N PRO A 150 -10.62 -0.48 -8.69
CA PRO A 150 -10.39 -1.89 -9.01
C PRO A 150 -9.47 -2.06 -10.22
N GLY A 151 -8.46 -2.92 -10.09
CA GLY A 151 -7.42 -3.11 -11.10
C GLY A 151 -6.24 -2.12 -11.02
N GLN A 152 -6.29 -1.13 -10.13
CA GLN A 152 -5.15 -0.24 -9.88
C GLN A 152 -4.31 -0.69 -8.69
N ALA A 153 -3.03 -0.35 -8.75
CA ALA A 153 -2.11 -0.44 -7.63
C ALA A 153 -1.28 0.84 -7.52
N ILE A 154 -0.82 1.17 -6.33
CA ILE A 154 0.20 2.20 -6.11
C ILE A 154 1.53 1.54 -5.79
N ILE A 155 2.57 1.95 -6.50
CA ILE A 155 3.97 1.73 -6.11
C ILE A 155 4.43 2.99 -5.37
N MET A 156 4.95 2.82 -4.17
CA MET A 156 5.31 3.93 -3.29
C MET A 156 6.72 3.75 -2.74
N ASP A 157 7.53 4.81 -2.79
CA ASP A 157 8.77 4.88 -2.03
C ASP A 157 8.44 4.87 -0.52
N GLY A 158 9.00 3.92 0.23
CA GLY A 158 8.77 3.81 1.67
C GLY A 158 9.29 4.99 2.49
N GLU A 159 10.18 5.81 1.94
CA GLU A 159 10.60 7.06 2.58
C GLU A 159 9.52 8.15 2.51
N LEU A 160 8.43 7.97 1.77
CA LEU A 160 7.32 8.91 1.80
C LEU A 160 6.63 8.96 3.17
N VAL A 161 6.27 10.17 3.56
CA VAL A 161 5.45 10.44 4.74
C VAL A 161 3.98 10.25 4.40
N ILE A 162 3.33 9.42 5.21
CA ILE A 162 1.91 9.10 5.12
C ILE A 162 1.16 9.65 6.34
N GLU A 163 -0.13 9.90 6.15
CA GLU A 163 -1.05 10.34 7.19
C GLU A 163 -2.30 9.45 7.15
N TYR A 164 -2.48 8.62 8.17
CA TYR A 164 -3.71 7.81 8.28
C TYR A 164 -4.90 8.72 8.64
N PRO A 165 -6.04 8.60 7.95
CA PRO A 165 -7.26 9.22 8.42
C PRO A 165 -7.65 8.66 9.80
N LYS A 166 -8.35 9.45 10.60
CA LYS A 166 -8.92 8.96 11.86
C LYS A 166 -9.99 7.89 11.57
N GLU A 167 -10.82 8.17 10.58
CA GLU A 167 -11.82 7.23 10.06
C GLU A 167 -11.11 6.04 9.42
N GLY A 168 -11.56 4.84 9.77
CA GLY A 168 -11.13 3.61 9.10
C GLY A 168 -12.09 3.19 8.00
N GLY A 169 -11.87 2.00 7.47
CA GLY A 169 -12.84 1.34 6.62
C GLY A 169 -12.65 -0.17 6.64
N SER A 170 -13.75 -0.91 6.57
CA SER A 170 -13.73 -2.38 6.52
C SER A 170 -13.18 -2.95 5.20
N ARG A 171 -12.48 -2.15 4.39
CA ARG A 171 -12.02 -2.49 3.04
C ARG A 171 -10.66 -3.15 3.07
N LEU A 172 -10.50 -4.12 2.18
CA LEU A 172 -9.31 -4.95 2.03
C LEU A 172 -8.43 -4.42 0.92
N GLY A 173 -7.14 -4.30 1.21
CA GLY A 173 -6.10 -4.12 0.21
C GLY A 173 -5.07 -5.23 0.30
N LEU A 174 -4.39 -5.49 -0.80
CA LEU A 174 -3.18 -6.29 -0.84
C LEU A 174 -1.99 -5.37 -0.62
N LEU A 175 -1.09 -5.77 0.27
CA LEU A 175 0.17 -5.10 0.53
C LEU A 175 1.32 -6.06 0.22
N LYS A 176 2.28 -5.59 -0.57
CA LYS A 176 3.60 -6.20 -0.69
C LYS A 176 4.67 -5.14 -0.50
N SER A 177 5.61 -5.37 0.41
CA SER A 177 6.79 -4.53 0.56
C SER A 177 8.06 -5.29 0.26
N MET A 178 9.04 -4.59 -0.29
CA MET A 178 10.36 -5.13 -0.62
C MET A 178 11.43 -4.19 -0.09
N TYR A 179 12.59 -4.76 0.24
CA TYR A 179 13.77 -3.95 0.51
C TYR A 179 14.28 -3.31 -0.77
N LYS A 180 14.62 -2.02 -0.70
CA LYS A 180 15.51 -1.41 -1.69
C LYS A 180 16.85 -2.12 -1.61
N SER A 181 17.45 -2.47 -2.75
CA SER A 181 18.81 -3.00 -2.75
C SER A 181 19.73 -1.92 -2.16
N ILE A 182 20.37 -2.21 -1.04
CA ILE A 182 21.40 -1.33 -0.48
C ILE A 182 22.57 -1.38 -1.48
N PRO A 183 23.05 -0.24 -2.01
CA PRO A 183 24.25 -0.23 -2.83
C PRO A 183 25.36 -0.89 -2.03
N LYS A 184 26.04 -1.90 -2.62
CA LYS A 184 27.28 -2.41 -2.04
C LYS A 184 28.28 -1.25 -2.10
N THR A 185 28.58 -0.65 -0.95
CA THR A 185 29.69 0.29 -0.76
C THR A 185 31.01 -0.39 -1.04
#